data_AF-A0A2T4YFH6-F1
#
_entry.id   AF-A0A2T4YFH6-F1
#
_cell.length_a   1.000
_cell.length_b   1.000
_cell.length_c   1.000
_cell.angle_alpha   90.00
_cell.angle_beta   90.00
_cell.angle_gamma   90.00
#
_symmetry.space_group_name_H-M   'P 1'
#
loop_
_entity.id
_entity.type
_entity.pdbx_description
1 polymer ?
#
loop_
_entity_poly.entity_id
_entity_poly.type
_entity_poly.pdbx_seq_one_letter_code
_entity_poly.pdbx_strand_id
1 'polypeptide(L)'
;MAKANDHLHILTTSTSSPVPMPASLIASIERAATGALQADFVADPLLGPGLSLCNSYLSSVVKRHGGLLDAAVCEGLERSGEYLVLRQVEMPITDAAESIVATNTPESLVGLTASAHGPYRRVAIFDLIAIHLTTGAAKIIEIKRGGGETEVRKRRLIERDLRCARLQLPSFLRPRFDCEPRSYESWLLDYYGRSGFSDGLTVTREGIDTMFGVPVRQLVDAVTDRLRVEVFREVPRLLTIAQNILLAADDGSLQAHPFANPVKPKPAGRQGVNDNAVAPRAKARGKASRPTVQ
;
A
#
# COMPACT_ATOMS: atom_id res chain seq x y z
N MET A 1 0.80 -46.39 18.59
CA MET A 1 0.41 -44.98 18.79
C MET A 1 0.90 -44.18 17.60
N ALA A 2 -0.03 -43.81 16.71
CA ALA A 2 0.26 -43.25 15.40
C ALA A 2 0.56 -41.75 15.48
N LYS A 3 1.61 -41.30 14.79
CA LYS A 3 1.84 -39.88 14.47
C LYS A 3 1.06 -39.55 13.20
N ALA A 4 0.10 -38.64 13.32
CA ALA A 4 -0.67 -38.13 12.19
C ALA A 4 0.21 -37.19 11.35
N ASN A 5 0.37 -37.55 10.07
CA ASN A 5 0.70 -36.63 8.98
C ASN A 5 -0.50 -35.71 8.76
N ASP A 6 -0.30 -34.39 8.79
CA ASP A 6 -1.26 -33.46 8.18
C ASP A 6 -0.60 -32.12 7.85
N HIS A 7 0.15 -32.08 6.75
CA HIS A 7 0.58 -30.84 6.10
C HIS A 7 0.46 -30.98 4.58
N LEU A 8 -0.79 -30.97 4.11
CA LEU A 8 -1.13 -30.67 2.73
C LEU A 8 -2.54 -30.08 2.72
N HIS A 9 -2.65 -28.80 3.11
CA HIS A 9 -3.81 -28.00 2.73
C HIS A 9 -3.72 -27.76 1.22
N ILE A 10 -4.27 -28.71 0.46
CA ILE A 10 -4.62 -28.54 -0.94
C ILE A 10 -5.57 -27.34 -1.00
N LEU A 11 -5.17 -26.32 -1.76
CA LEU A 11 -6.00 -25.17 -2.14
C LEU A 11 -7.28 -25.70 -2.77
N THR A 12 -8.35 -25.77 -1.98
CA THR A 12 -9.69 -26.07 -2.48
C THR A 12 -10.09 -24.91 -3.38
N THR A 13 -10.19 -25.18 -4.68
CA THR A 13 -10.77 -24.28 -5.67
C THR A 13 -12.24 -24.11 -5.32
N SER A 14 -12.56 -23.04 -4.60
CA SER A 14 -13.91 -22.67 -4.27
C SER A 14 -14.63 -22.29 -5.57
N THR A 15 -15.50 -23.16 -6.05
CA THR A 15 -16.38 -22.93 -7.20
C THR A 15 -17.51 -21.98 -6.80
N SER A 16 -17.20 -20.71 -6.59
CA SER A 16 -18.20 -19.64 -6.60
C SER A 16 -18.43 -19.19 -8.04
N SER A 17 -19.69 -18.95 -8.42
CA SER A 17 -20.03 -18.32 -9.69
C SER A 17 -19.13 -17.10 -9.96
N PRO A 18 -18.61 -16.92 -11.18
CA PRO A 18 -17.65 -15.85 -11.46
C PRO A 18 -18.30 -14.50 -11.21
N VAL A 19 -17.80 -13.76 -10.22
CA VAL A 19 -18.19 -12.36 -10.04
C VAL A 19 -17.78 -11.59 -11.29
N PRO A 20 -18.70 -10.89 -11.98
CA PRO A 20 -18.35 -10.10 -13.15
C PRO A 20 -17.34 -9.01 -12.77
N MET A 21 -16.12 -9.18 -13.26
CA MET A 21 -15.03 -8.23 -13.02
C MET A 21 -15.17 -7.03 -13.98
N PRO A 22 -15.12 -5.79 -13.46
CA PRO A 22 -15.11 -4.58 -14.28
C PRO A 22 -13.94 -4.56 -15.27
N ALA A 23 -14.20 -3.98 -16.46
CA ALA A 23 -13.18 -3.83 -17.50
C ALA A 23 -11.96 -3.01 -17.02
N SER A 24 -12.16 -2.05 -16.10
CA SER A 24 -11.10 -1.26 -15.46
C SER A 24 -10.11 -2.14 -14.69
N LEU A 25 -10.61 -3.11 -13.93
CA LEU A 25 -9.80 -4.05 -13.16
C LEU A 25 -9.12 -5.08 -14.06
N ILE A 26 -9.81 -5.60 -15.08
CA ILE A 26 -9.21 -6.49 -16.08
C ILE A 26 -8.00 -5.80 -16.73
N ALA A 27 -8.19 -4.58 -17.23
CA ALA A 27 -7.11 -3.81 -17.85
C ALA A 27 -5.97 -3.51 -16.86
N SER A 28 -6.27 -3.32 -15.57
CA SER A 28 -5.25 -3.10 -14.54
C SER A 28 -4.43 -4.37 -14.27
N ILE A 29 -5.06 -5.55 -14.29
CA ILE A 29 -4.38 -6.84 -14.15
C ILE A 29 -3.46 -7.09 -15.34
N GLU A 30 -3.96 -6.87 -16.56
CA GLU A 30 -3.17 -7.03 -17.79
C GLU A 30 -1.97 -6.08 -17.82
N ARG A 31 -2.16 -4.81 -17.43
CA ARG A 31 -1.06 -3.85 -17.25
C ARG A 31 -0.08 -4.30 -16.18
N ALA A 32 -0.56 -4.88 -15.08
CA ALA A 32 0.31 -5.35 -14.01
C ALA A 32 1.18 -6.53 -14.47
N ALA A 33 0.60 -7.51 -15.16
CA ALA A 33 1.32 -8.66 -15.71
C ALA A 33 2.31 -8.25 -16.80
N THR A 34 1.85 -7.46 -17.77
CA THR A 34 2.69 -6.96 -18.89
C THR A 34 3.80 -6.05 -18.38
N GLY A 35 3.47 -5.11 -17.50
CA GLY A 35 4.44 -4.20 -16.91
C GLY A 35 5.45 -4.89 -15.99
N ALA A 36 5.16 -6.10 -15.50
CA ALA A 36 6.15 -6.91 -14.79
C ALA A 36 7.15 -7.58 -15.73
N LEU A 37 6.73 -7.99 -16.94
CA LEU A 37 7.62 -8.52 -17.98
C LEU A 37 8.54 -7.44 -18.57
N GLN A 38 8.03 -6.21 -18.68
CA GLN A 38 8.76 -5.08 -19.25
C GLN A 38 9.64 -4.35 -18.24
N ALA A 39 9.64 -4.76 -16.98
CA ALA A 39 10.42 -4.10 -15.95
C ALA A 39 11.92 -4.31 -16.21
N ASP A 40 12.69 -3.23 -16.17
CA ASP A 40 14.14 -3.30 -16.18
C ASP A 40 14.63 -4.14 -15.01
N PHE A 41 15.60 -5.01 -15.28
CA PHE A 41 16.29 -5.77 -14.24
C PHE A 41 17.78 -5.81 -14.50
N VAL A 42 18.52 -5.89 -13.42
CA VAL A 42 19.96 -6.13 -13.43
C VAL A 42 20.16 -7.60 -13.07
N ALA A 43 20.94 -8.32 -13.87
CA ALA A 43 21.30 -9.69 -13.54
C ALA A 43 22.10 -9.71 -12.23
N ASP A 44 21.60 -10.44 -11.24
CA ASP A 44 22.29 -10.69 -10.00
C ASP A 44 23.44 -11.68 -10.26
N PRO A 45 24.68 -11.41 -9.79
CA PRO A 45 25.81 -12.28 -10.08
C PRO A 45 25.71 -13.69 -9.47
N LEU A 46 24.98 -13.85 -8.36
CA LEU A 46 24.76 -15.16 -7.74
C LEU A 46 23.72 -15.97 -8.52
N LEU A 47 22.68 -15.31 -9.04
CA LEU A 47 21.59 -15.99 -9.76
C LEU A 47 21.87 -16.16 -11.25
N GLY A 48 22.71 -15.31 -11.83
CA GLY A 48 22.92 -15.19 -13.26
C GLY A 48 21.69 -14.65 -14.01
N PRO A 49 21.79 -14.41 -15.33
CA PRO A 49 20.76 -13.71 -16.10
C PRO A 49 19.40 -14.42 -16.12
N GLY A 50 19.39 -15.75 -16.27
CA GLY A 50 18.17 -16.54 -16.42
C GLY A 50 17.29 -16.54 -15.16
N LEU A 51 17.86 -16.91 -14.01
CA LEU A 51 17.14 -16.89 -12.74
C LEU A 51 16.82 -15.46 -12.29
N SER A 52 17.69 -14.50 -12.58
CA SER A 52 17.42 -13.08 -12.28
C SER A 52 16.20 -12.55 -13.02
N LEU A 53 16.03 -12.90 -14.29
CA LEU A 53 14.84 -12.54 -15.08
C LEU A 53 13.56 -13.11 -14.44
N CYS A 54 13.56 -14.40 -14.13
CA CYS A 54 12.40 -15.07 -13.53
C CYS A 54 12.07 -14.48 -12.15
N ASN A 55 13.08 -14.31 -11.28
CA ASN A 55 12.92 -13.71 -9.96
C ASN A 55 12.43 -12.26 -10.04
N SER A 56 12.96 -11.47 -10.98
CA SER A 56 12.52 -10.10 -11.22
C SER A 56 11.03 -10.06 -11.56
N TYR A 57 10.60 -10.86 -12.54
CA TYR A 57 9.18 -10.94 -12.92
C TYR A 57 8.29 -11.31 -11.74
N LEU A 58 8.59 -12.40 -11.02
CA LEU A 58 7.80 -12.87 -9.88
C LEU A 58 7.72 -11.81 -8.77
N SER A 59 8.85 -11.23 -8.40
CA SER A 59 8.92 -10.16 -7.39
C SER A 59 8.14 -8.91 -7.82
N SER A 60 8.20 -8.59 -9.11
CA SER A 60 7.56 -7.44 -9.74
C SER A 60 6.03 -7.59 -9.78
N VAL A 61 5.51 -8.78 -10.09
CA VAL A 61 4.08 -9.08 -10.03
C VAL A 61 3.56 -9.03 -8.60
N VAL A 62 4.27 -9.65 -7.65
CA VAL A 62 3.86 -9.67 -6.23
C VAL A 62 3.73 -8.26 -5.65
N LYS A 63 4.63 -7.33 -6.03
CA LYS A 63 4.52 -5.92 -5.64
C LYS A 63 3.29 -5.24 -6.23
N ARG A 64 3.04 -5.43 -7.53
CA ARG A 64 1.89 -4.83 -8.24
C ARG A 64 0.54 -5.36 -7.75
N HIS A 65 0.51 -6.60 -7.28
CA HIS A 65 -0.69 -7.19 -6.67
C HIS A 65 -1.21 -6.34 -5.50
N GLY A 66 -0.33 -5.69 -4.72
CA GLY A 66 -0.75 -4.80 -3.64
C GLY A 66 -1.69 -3.68 -4.11
N GLY A 67 -1.33 -3.00 -5.21
CA GLY A 67 -2.18 -1.95 -5.79
C GLY A 67 -3.46 -2.49 -6.45
N LEU A 68 -3.46 -3.75 -6.90
CA LEU A 68 -4.66 -4.40 -7.42
C LEU A 68 -5.66 -4.74 -6.30
N LEU A 69 -5.19 -5.10 -5.10
CA LEU A 69 -6.05 -5.30 -3.94
C LEU A 69 -6.75 -3.99 -3.55
N ASP A 70 -6.00 -2.88 -3.48
CA ASP A 70 -6.56 -1.54 -3.25
C ASP A 70 -7.63 -1.19 -4.30
N ALA A 71 -7.28 -1.29 -5.58
CA ALA A 71 -8.21 -1.00 -6.67
C ALA A 71 -9.49 -1.85 -6.58
N ALA A 72 -9.38 -3.14 -6.24
CA ALA A 72 -10.52 -4.04 -6.10
C ALA A 72 -11.41 -3.71 -4.91
N VAL A 73 -10.83 -3.33 -3.76
CA VAL A 73 -11.58 -2.88 -2.59
C VAL A 73 -12.36 -1.62 -2.92
N CYS A 74 -11.69 -0.61 -3.47
CA CYS A 74 -12.33 0.65 -3.82
C CYS A 74 -13.46 0.45 -4.85
N GLU A 75 -13.22 -0.34 -5.91
CA GLU A 75 -14.22 -0.67 -6.91
C GLU A 75 -15.42 -1.42 -6.31
N GLY A 76 -15.19 -2.35 -5.37
CA GLY A 76 -16.25 -3.08 -4.68
C GLY A 76 -17.15 -2.16 -3.85
N LEU A 77 -16.56 -1.18 -3.16
CA LEU A 77 -17.28 -0.18 -2.37
C LEU A 77 -18.03 0.83 -3.25
N GLU A 78 -17.41 1.32 -4.32
CA GLU A 78 -18.05 2.26 -5.25
C GLU A 78 -19.26 1.62 -5.95
N ARG A 79 -19.13 0.34 -6.36
CA ARG A 79 -20.19 -0.41 -7.03
C ARG A 79 -21.35 -0.82 -6.12
N SER A 80 -21.17 -0.85 -4.80
CA SER A 80 -22.30 -1.09 -3.89
C SER A 80 -23.28 0.08 -3.89
N GLY A 81 -22.82 1.29 -4.24
CA GLY A 81 -23.60 2.52 -4.15
C GLY A 81 -23.83 2.99 -2.71
N GLU A 82 -23.27 2.31 -1.71
CA GLU A 82 -23.44 2.64 -0.29
C GLU A 82 -22.33 3.54 0.26
N TYR A 83 -21.23 3.67 -0.47
CA TYR A 83 -20.03 4.38 -0.05
C TYR A 83 -19.63 5.49 -1.01
N LEU A 84 -19.22 6.61 -0.42
CA LEU A 84 -18.32 7.56 -1.06
C LEU A 84 -16.87 7.15 -0.73
N VAL A 85 -16.05 6.97 -1.75
CA VAL A 85 -14.65 6.53 -1.62
C VAL A 85 -13.71 7.64 -2.05
N LEU A 86 -12.78 8.00 -1.16
CA LEU A 86 -11.64 8.85 -1.48
C LEU A 86 -10.40 7.96 -1.51
N ARG A 87 -9.66 7.97 -2.62
CA ARG A 87 -8.48 7.12 -2.83
C ARG A 87 -7.20 7.92 -2.63
N GLN A 88 -6.14 7.25 -2.16
CA GLN A 88 -4.79 7.82 -2.05
C GLN A 88 -4.79 9.17 -1.33
N VAL A 89 -5.39 9.19 -0.14
CA VAL A 89 -5.69 10.41 0.61
C VAL A 89 -4.44 10.92 1.30
N GLU A 90 -3.96 12.07 0.84
CA GLU A 90 -2.92 12.83 1.55
C GLU A 90 -3.52 13.57 2.74
N MET A 91 -2.98 13.29 3.93
CA MET A 91 -3.44 13.89 5.17
C MET A 91 -2.25 14.38 6.01
N PRO A 92 -2.21 15.67 6.39
CA PRO A 92 -1.18 16.16 7.30
C PRO A 92 -1.40 15.57 8.69
N ILE A 93 -0.34 15.02 9.30
CA ILE A 93 -0.35 14.57 10.69
C ILE A 93 0.08 15.73 11.58
N THR A 94 -0.87 16.34 12.28
CA THR A 94 -0.63 17.57 13.08
C THR A 94 0.15 17.28 14.35
N ASP A 95 0.86 18.30 14.86
CA ASP A 95 1.53 18.20 16.16
C ASP A 95 0.55 17.88 17.30
N ALA A 96 -0.67 18.41 17.21
CA ALA A 96 -1.72 18.16 18.18
C ALA A 96 -2.15 16.68 18.19
N ALA A 97 -2.44 16.11 17.02
CA ALA A 97 -2.83 14.70 16.92
C ALA A 97 -1.72 13.76 17.37
N GLU A 98 -0.48 14.03 16.93
CA GLU A 98 0.69 13.27 17.34
C GLU A 98 0.88 13.31 18.87
N SER A 99 0.75 14.49 19.48
CA SER A 99 0.89 14.64 20.93
C SER A 99 -0.18 13.86 21.68
N ILE A 100 -1.44 13.88 21.21
CA ILE A 100 -2.53 13.11 21.83
C ILE A 100 -2.23 11.61 21.73
N VAL A 101 -1.87 11.11 20.54
CA VAL A 101 -1.58 9.67 20.36
C VAL A 101 -0.35 9.23 21.16
N ALA A 102 0.66 10.08 21.33
CA ALA A 102 1.87 9.75 22.06
C ALA A 102 1.67 9.63 23.59
N THR A 103 0.67 10.30 24.15
CA THR A 103 0.44 10.36 25.60
C THR A 103 -0.74 9.52 26.09
N ASN A 104 -1.42 8.81 25.20
CA ASN A 104 -2.65 8.07 25.49
C ASN A 104 -2.56 6.61 25.04
N THR A 105 -3.27 5.72 25.73
CA THR A 105 -3.47 4.34 25.27
C THR A 105 -4.52 4.29 24.16
N PRO A 106 -4.54 3.27 23.30
CA PRO A 106 -5.55 3.14 22.24
C PRO A 106 -7.00 3.27 22.74
N GLU A 107 -7.30 2.72 23.91
CA GLU A 107 -8.65 2.73 24.51
C GLU A 107 -9.04 4.15 24.95
N SER A 108 -8.09 4.91 25.49
CA SER A 108 -8.32 6.30 25.90
C SER A 108 -8.49 7.28 24.74
N LEU A 109 -8.17 6.88 23.50
CA LEU A 109 -8.41 7.69 22.30
C LEU A 109 -9.89 7.71 21.88
N VAL A 110 -10.73 6.83 22.42
CA VAL A 110 -12.15 6.77 22.09
C VAL A 110 -12.83 8.11 22.43
N GLY A 111 -13.56 8.67 21.46
CA GLY A 111 -14.24 9.98 21.61
C GLY A 111 -13.35 11.21 21.46
N LEU A 112 -12.02 11.08 21.48
CA LEU A 112 -11.13 12.22 21.25
C LEU A 112 -11.08 12.63 19.77
N THR A 113 -10.86 13.93 19.55
CA THR A 113 -10.67 14.51 18.21
C THR A 113 -9.51 15.49 18.23
N ALA A 114 -8.92 15.74 17.06
CA ALA A 114 -7.83 16.69 16.87
C ALA A 114 -8.10 17.54 15.63
N SER A 115 -7.56 18.76 15.62
CA SER A 115 -7.60 19.61 14.44
C SER A 115 -6.72 19.01 13.33
N ALA A 116 -7.24 19.03 12.10
CA ALA A 116 -6.47 18.76 10.89
C ALA A 116 -5.75 20.01 10.35
N HIS A 117 -5.84 21.14 11.05
CA HIS A 117 -5.23 22.42 10.71
C HIS A 117 -4.13 22.79 11.71
N GLY A 118 -3.13 23.53 11.23
CA GLY A 118 -2.00 24.01 12.02
C GLY A 118 -0.68 23.33 11.64
N PRO A 119 0.37 23.50 12.46
CA PRO A 119 1.66 22.86 12.24
C PRO A 119 1.55 21.33 12.16
N TYR A 120 2.22 20.73 11.18
CA TYR A 120 2.23 19.29 10.95
C TYR A 120 3.65 18.74 10.85
N ARG A 121 3.83 17.50 11.29
CA ARG A 121 5.15 16.82 11.31
C ARG A 121 5.48 16.15 9.99
N ARG A 122 4.46 15.61 9.34
CA ARG A 122 4.55 14.83 8.10
C ARG A 122 3.19 14.81 7.40
N VAL A 123 3.20 14.46 6.13
CA VAL A 123 2.00 14.08 5.38
C VAL A 123 2.01 12.55 5.28
N ALA A 124 0.93 11.92 5.74
CA ALA A 124 0.68 10.50 5.51
C ALA A 124 -0.21 10.34 4.27
N ILE A 125 -0.01 9.27 3.51
CA ILE A 125 -0.85 8.91 2.38
C ILE A 125 -1.55 7.61 2.79
N PHE A 126 -2.88 7.66 2.85
CA PHE A 126 -3.72 6.51 3.18
C PHE A 126 -4.36 5.95 1.92
N ASP A 127 -4.47 4.64 1.83
CA ASP A 127 -5.01 3.99 0.62
C ASP A 127 -6.45 4.45 0.33
N LEU A 128 -7.32 4.53 1.34
CA LEU A 128 -8.62 5.16 1.17
C LEU A 128 -9.27 5.75 2.43
N ILE A 129 -10.25 6.63 2.21
CA ILE A 129 -11.32 6.93 3.15
C ILE A 129 -12.65 6.46 2.54
N ALA A 130 -13.39 5.62 3.26
CA ALA A 130 -14.73 5.17 2.90
C ALA A 130 -15.77 5.83 3.82
N ILE A 131 -16.72 6.56 3.24
CA ILE A 131 -17.82 7.21 3.96
C ILE A 131 -19.12 6.51 3.57
N HIS A 132 -19.73 5.81 4.52
CA HIS A 132 -21.00 5.16 4.30
C HIS A 132 -22.12 6.20 4.24
N LEU A 133 -22.83 6.27 3.11
CA LEU A 133 -23.79 7.34 2.82
C LEU A 133 -25.00 7.36 3.77
N THR A 134 -25.51 6.18 4.14
CA THR A 134 -26.68 6.05 5.03
C THR A 134 -26.33 6.25 6.51
N THR A 135 -25.27 5.61 7.00
CA THR A 135 -24.92 5.64 8.43
C THR A 135 -24.05 6.84 8.80
N GLY A 136 -23.40 7.46 7.82
CA GLY A 136 -22.40 8.50 8.04
C GLY A 136 -21.12 7.97 8.70
N ALA A 137 -20.86 6.67 8.70
CA ALA A 137 -19.61 6.13 9.23
C ALA A 137 -18.44 6.43 8.28
N ALA A 138 -17.40 7.10 8.76
CA ALA A 138 -16.17 7.37 8.02
C ALA A 138 -15.05 6.46 8.51
N LYS A 139 -14.45 5.72 7.58
CA LYS A 139 -13.35 4.77 7.84
C LYS A 139 -12.13 5.21 7.05
N ILE A 140 -11.02 5.50 7.74
CA ILE A 140 -9.72 5.66 7.09
C ILE A 140 -8.97 4.33 7.11
N ILE A 141 -8.49 3.89 5.95
CA ILE A 141 -7.98 2.53 5.78
C ILE A 141 -6.60 2.55 5.12
N GLU A 142 -5.70 1.76 5.68
CA GLU A 142 -4.46 1.35 5.03
C GLU A 142 -4.58 -0.13 4.61
N ILE A 143 -4.24 -0.43 3.38
CA ILE A 143 -4.28 -1.77 2.81
C ILE A 143 -2.86 -2.35 2.73
N LYS A 144 -2.73 -3.58 3.20
CA LYS A 144 -1.51 -4.38 3.09
C LYS A 144 -1.86 -5.73 2.52
N ARG A 145 -1.00 -6.20 1.62
CA ARG A 145 -1.13 -7.54 1.04
C ARG A 145 -1.04 -8.64 2.10
N GLY A 146 -0.18 -8.52 3.11
CA GLY A 146 0.05 -9.61 4.07
C GLY A 146 0.94 -10.74 3.56
N GLY A 147 1.89 -10.42 2.66
CA GLY A 147 2.81 -11.42 2.13
C GLY A 147 3.88 -11.91 3.11
N GLY A 148 4.12 -11.15 4.18
CA GLY A 148 5.15 -11.38 5.18
C GLY A 148 5.22 -10.21 6.16
N GLU A 149 6.06 -10.33 7.18
CA GLU A 149 6.09 -9.40 8.31
C GLU A 149 6.56 -8.00 7.88
N THR A 150 5.85 -6.98 8.38
CA THR A 150 6.27 -5.59 8.20
C THR A 150 7.31 -5.23 9.26
N GLU A 151 8.41 -4.62 8.83
CA GLU A 151 9.47 -4.11 9.71
C GLU A 151 8.88 -3.32 10.89
N VAL A 152 9.33 -3.63 12.12
CA VAL A 152 8.78 -3.10 13.38
C VAL A 152 8.64 -1.57 13.38
N ARG A 153 9.63 -0.85 12.85
CA ARG A 153 9.60 0.63 12.79
C ARG A 153 8.51 1.13 11.85
N LYS A 154 8.35 0.51 10.68
CA LYS A 154 7.32 0.87 9.70
C LYS A 154 5.93 0.54 10.24
N ARG A 155 5.77 -0.63 10.86
CA ARG A 155 4.53 -1.05 11.52
C ARG A 155 4.06 -0.01 12.55
N ARG A 156 4.94 0.36 13.49
CA ARG A 156 4.65 1.37 14.52
C ARG A 156 4.27 2.73 13.94
N LEU A 157 4.94 3.14 12.86
CA LEU A 157 4.64 4.40 12.19
C LEU A 157 3.24 4.38 11.56
N ILE A 158 2.90 3.32 10.81
CA ILE A 158 1.60 3.16 10.16
C ILE A 158 0.46 3.12 11.19
N GLU A 159 0.60 2.32 12.27
CA GLU A 159 -0.42 2.28 13.32
C GLU A 159 -0.62 3.64 13.99
N ARG A 160 0.48 4.36 14.22
CA ARG A 160 0.42 5.70 14.81
C ARG A 160 -0.23 6.71 13.85
N ASP A 161 0.10 6.64 12.55
CA ASP A 161 -0.50 7.49 11.52
C ASP A 161 -2.00 7.25 11.41
N LEU A 162 -2.45 6.00 11.39
CA LEU A 162 -3.88 5.64 11.38
C LEU A 162 -4.61 6.20 12.61
N ARG A 163 -4.03 6.09 13.80
CA ARG A 163 -4.61 6.65 15.04
C ARG A 163 -4.70 8.19 14.96
N CYS A 164 -3.64 8.86 14.52
CA CYS A 164 -3.65 10.32 14.36
C CYS A 164 -4.71 10.75 13.34
N ALA A 165 -4.77 10.06 12.20
CA ALA A 165 -5.73 10.33 11.16
C ALA A 165 -7.17 10.13 11.64
N ARG A 166 -7.45 9.09 12.44
CA ARG A 166 -8.76 8.89 13.06
C ARG A 166 -9.19 10.08 13.92
N LEU A 167 -8.28 10.64 14.73
CA LEU A 167 -8.57 11.81 15.56
C LEU A 167 -8.86 13.05 14.70
N GLN A 168 -8.16 13.19 13.58
CA GLN A 168 -8.24 14.33 12.68
C GLN A 168 -9.35 14.23 11.64
N LEU A 169 -9.91 13.03 11.42
CA LEU A 169 -10.90 12.74 10.38
C LEU A 169 -12.12 13.68 10.41
N PRO A 170 -12.71 14.05 11.57
CA PRO A 170 -13.81 15.01 11.62
C PRO A 170 -13.42 16.38 11.05
N SER A 171 -12.29 16.93 11.51
CA SER A 171 -11.79 18.23 11.06
C SER A 171 -11.35 18.20 9.59
N PHE A 172 -10.88 17.06 9.11
CA PHE A 172 -10.43 16.89 7.73
C PHE A 172 -11.59 16.78 6.74
N LEU A 173 -12.67 16.12 7.12
CA LEU A 173 -13.83 15.88 6.24
C LEU A 173 -14.81 17.04 6.23
N ARG A 174 -14.99 17.77 7.34
CA ARG A 174 -15.95 18.88 7.44
C ARG A 174 -15.85 19.94 6.32
N PRO A 175 -14.66 20.40 5.88
CA PRO A 175 -14.59 21.37 4.78
C PRO A 175 -14.90 20.78 3.39
N ARG A 176 -14.94 19.44 3.26
CA ARG A 176 -15.09 18.73 1.99
C ARG A 176 -16.50 18.23 1.74
N PHE A 177 -17.28 18.06 2.81
CA PHE A 177 -18.62 17.49 2.74
C PHE A 177 -19.59 18.25 3.63
N ASP A 178 -20.77 18.54 3.08
CA ASP A 178 -21.90 19.11 3.85
C ASP A 178 -22.55 18.08 4.78
N CYS A 179 -22.07 16.83 4.78
CA CYS A 179 -22.46 15.82 5.75
C CYS A 179 -21.37 15.65 6.81
N GLU A 180 -21.74 15.78 8.09
CA GLU A 180 -20.85 15.40 9.18
C GLU A 180 -20.93 13.88 9.40
N PRO A 181 -19.82 13.13 9.22
CA PRO A 181 -19.80 11.73 9.58
C PRO A 181 -20.17 11.52 11.05
N ARG A 182 -20.95 10.48 11.33
CA ARG A 182 -21.46 10.16 12.68
C ARG A 182 -20.47 9.36 13.51
N SER A 183 -19.60 8.61 12.85
CA SER A 183 -18.52 7.85 13.50
C SER A 183 -17.24 7.92 12.68
N TYR A 184 -16.11 7.74 13.37
CA TYR A 184 -14.78 7.85 12.80
C TYR A 184 -13.94 6.67 13.25
N GLU A 185 -13.49 5.89 12.29
CA GLU A 185 -12.76 4.65 12.51
C GLU A 185 -11.48 4.65 11.68
N SER A 186 -10.47 3.93 12.16
CA SER A 186 -9.24 3.66 11.42
C SER A 186 -9.00 2.17 11.39
N TRP A 187 -8.69 1.64 10.22
CA TRP A 187 -8.50 0.22 10.01
C TRP A 187 -7.24 -0.05 9.20
N LEU A 188 -6.60 -1.17 9.47
CA LEU A 188 -5.58 -1.75 8.62
C LEU A 188 -6.11 -3.06 8.03
N LEU A 189 -6.26 -3.10 6.71
CA LEU A 189 -6.62 -4.34 6.01
C LEU A 189 -5.35 -5.12 5.69
N ASP A 190 -5.03 -6.11 6.51
CA ASP A 190 -3.95 -7.07 6.26
C ASP A 190 -4.51 -8.30 5.55
N TYR A 191 -4.61 -8.24 4.22
CA TYR A 191 -5.43 -9.17 3.46
C TYR A 191 -5.11 -10.64 3.74
N TYR A 192 -3.83 -11.03 3.69
CA TYR A 192 -3.40 -12.40 4.05
C TYR A 192 -3.01 -12.59 5.52
N GLY A 193 -3.10 -11.55 6.37
CA GLY A 193 -2.92 -11.67 7.82
C GLY A 193 -1.49 -11.98 8.31
N ARG A 194 -0.45 -11.69 7.53
CA ARG A 194 0.96 -11.97 7.91
C ARG A 194 1.83 -10.73 8.06
N SER A 195 1.25 -9.54 8.05
CA SER A 195 1.99 -8.29 8.17
C SER A 195 2.41 -7.97 9.62
N GLY A 196 1.77 -8.61 10.60
CA GLY A 196 2.12 -8.53 12.02
C GLY A 196 1.58 -7.30 12.75
N PHE A 197 0.57 -6.60 12.22
CA PHE A 197 -0.03 -5.44 12.88
C PHE A 197 -0.86 -5.83 14.11
N SER A 198 -1.14 -4.85 14.99
CA SER A 198 -1.96 -5.09 16.19
C SER A 198 -3.41 -5.49 15.85
N ASP A 199 -3.94 -6.51 16.54
CA ASP A 199 -5.29 -7.04 16.30
C ASP A 199 -6.40 -5.98 16.45
N GLY A 200 -6.26 -5.04 17.40
CA GLY A 200 -7.25 -3.98 17.64
C GLY A 200 -7.40 -2.95 16.50
N LEU A 201 -6.54 -2.99 15.48
CA LEU A 201 -6.60 -2.13 14.29
C LEU A 201 -6.80 -2.94 13.00
N THR A 202 -6.59 -4.26 13.06
CA THR A 202 -6.38 -5.08 11.88
C THR A 202 -7.62 -5.86 11.52
N VAL A 203 -8.00 -5.81 10.25
CA VAL A 203 -8.96 -6.72 9.63
C VAL A 203 -8.23 -7.56 8.58
N THR A 204 -8.60 -8.83 8.45
CA THR A 204 -8.07 -9.72 7.41
C THR A 204 -9.09 -9.95 6.30
N ARG A 205 -8.70 -10.71 5.27
CA ARG A 205 -9.60 -11.15 4.20
C ARG A 205 -10.97 -11.65 4.70
N GLU A 206 -11.03 -12.38 5.81
CA GLU A 206 -12.29 -12.94 6.30
C GLU A 206 -13.20 -11.92 6.96
N GLY A 207 -12.65 -10.83 7.49
CA GLY A 207 -13.42 -9.77 8.16
C GLY A 207 -13.82 -8.62 7.23
N ILE A 208 -13.32 -8.57 6.00
CA ILE A 208 -13.48 -7.41 5.12
C ILE A 208 -14.96 -7.10 4.81
N ASP A 209 -15.76 -8.14 4.52
CA ASP A 209 -17.18 -7.97 4.22
C ASP A 209 -17.95 -7.49 5.45
N THR A 210 -17.60 -8.01 6.64
CA THR A 210 -18.17 -7.58 7.92
C THR A 210 -17.81 -6.12 8.24
N MET A 211 -16.55 -5.72 8.00
CA MET A 211 -16.08 -4.37 8.26
C MET A 211 -16.85 -3.32 7.42
N PHE A 212 -17.13 -3.65 6.15
CA PHE A 212 -17.83 -2.73 5.25
C PHE A 212 -19.36 -2.96 5.19
N GLY A 213 -19.86 -4.09 5.66
CA GLY A 213 -21.27 -4.47 5.50
C GLY A 213 -21.68 -4.80 4.06
N VAL A 214 -20.72 -4.92 3.13
CA VAL A 214 -20.95 -5.19 1.70
C VAL A 214 -19.97 -6.26 1.17
N PRO A 215 -20.35 -7.04 0.13
CA PRO A 215 -19.56 -8.19 -0.33
C PRO A 215 -18.38 -7.79 -1.23
N VAL A 216 -17.30 -7.31 -0.63
CA VAL A 216 -16.07 -6.86 -1.34
C VAL A 216 -15.11 -8.02 -1.59
N ARG A 217 -15.02 -8.98 -0.66
CA ARG A 217 -14.06 -10.09 -0.66
C ARG A 217 -14.01 -10.83 -2.00
N GLN A 218 -15.18 -11.18 -2.55
CA GLN A 218 -15.28 -11.98 -3.76
C GLN A 218 -14.64 -11.29 -4.98
N LEU A 219 -14.76 -9.97 -5.09
CA LEU A 219 -14.13 -9.21 -6.18
C LEU A 219 -12.61 -9.19 -6.01
N VAL A 220 -12.12 -9.01 -4.79
CA VAL A 220 -10.69 -9.01 -4.47
C VAL A 220 -10.05 -10.38 -4.75
N ASP A 221 -10.75 -11.46 -4.40
CA ASP A 221 -10.35 -12.84 -4.72
C ASP A 221 -10.31 -13.06 -6.23
N ALA A 222 -11.34 -12.63 -6.96
CA ALA A 222 -11.39 -12.77 -8.41
C ALA A 222 -10.22 -12.05 -9.10
N VAL A 223 -9.81 -10.87 -8.60
CA VAL A 223 -8.63 -10.14 -9.08
C VAL A 223 -7.35 -10.94 -8.83
N THR A 224 -7.21 -11.53 -7.64
CA THR A 224 -6.08 -12.40 -7.29
C THR A 224 -6.01 -13.60 -8.23
N ASP A 225 -7.13 -14.29 -8.44
CA ASP A 225 -7.22 -15.47 -9.30
C ASP A 225 -6.91 -15.15 -10.76
N ARG A 226 -7.42 -14.03 -11.28
CA ARG A 226 -7.13 -13.62 -12.65
C ARG A 226 -5.65 -13.26 -12.83
N LEU A 227 -5.04 -12.55 -11.88
CA LEU A 227 -3.60 -12.29 -11.95
C LEU A 227 -2.79 -13.58 -11.88
N ARG A 228 -3.20 -14.56 -11.06
CA ARG A 228 -2.56 -15.87 -10.97
C ARG A 228 -2.58 -16.60 -12.32
N VAL A 229 -3.67 -16.53 -13.08
CA VAL A 229 -3.75 -17.09 -14.44
C VAL A 229 -2.70 -16.45 -15.37
N GLU A 230 -2.55 -15.12 -15.33
CA GLU A 230 -1.55 -14.42 -16.14
C GLU A 230 -0.12 -14.80 -15.75
N VAL A 231 0.16 -14.93 -14.44
CA VAL A 231 1.46 -15.40 -13.93
C VAL A 231 1.75 -16.82 -14.42
N PHE A 232 0.80 -17.74 -14.29
CA PHE A 232 1.00 -19.14 -14.69
C PHE A 232 1.09 -19.34 -16.19
N ARG A 233 0.61 -18.38 -16.99
CA ARG A 233 0.86 -18.36 -18.44
C ARG A 233 2.34 -18.06 -18.74
N GLU A 234 2.94 -17.11 -18.04
CA GLU A 234 4.29 -16.61 -18.36
C GLU A 234 5.43 -17.37 -17.67
N VAL A 235 5.23 -17.82 -16.43
CA VAL A 235 6.28 -18.45 -15.62
C VAL A 235 6.93 -19.66 -16.31
N PRO A 236 6.20 -20.60 -16.95
CA PRO A 236 6.82 -21.73 -17.64
C PRO A 236 7.84 -21.29 -18.69
N ARG A 237 7.51 -20.28 -19.50
CA ARG A 237 8.41 -19.72 -20.52
C ARG A 237 9.68 -19.13 -19.89
N LEU A 238 9.53 -18.39 -18.80
CA LEU A 238 10.67 -17.79 -18.08
C LEU A 238 11.58 -18.85 -17.46
N LEU A 239 10.99 -19.93 -16.92
CA LEU A 239 11.74 -21.07 -16.38
C LEU A 239 12.49 -21.83 -17.48
N THR A 240 11.90 -22.03 -18.66
CA THR A 240 12.62 -22.61 -19.81
C THR A 240 13.82 -21.77 -20.21
N ILE A 241 13.68 -20.45 -20.27
CA ILE A 241 14.81 -19.54 -20.56
C ILE A 241 15.90 -19.69 -19.49
N ALA A 242 15.51 -19.71 -18.21
CA ALA A 242 16.47 -19.87 -17.12
C ALA A 242 17.19 -21.22 -17.19
N GLN A 243 16.48 -22.30 -17.48
CA GLN A 243 17.05 -23.64 -17.61
C GLN A 243 18.04 -23.72 -18.78
N ASN A 244 17.70 -23.16 -19.94
CA ASN A 244 18.61 -23.15 -21.10
C ASN A 244 19.91 -22.40 -20.80
N ILE A 245 19.84 -21.27 -20.09
CA ILE A 245 21.01 -20.49 -19.70
C ILE A 245 21.87 -21.27 -18.68
N LEU A 246 21.25 -21.97 -17.73
CA LEU A 246 21.97 -22.79 -16.76
C LEU A 246 22.70 -23.98 -17.42
N LEU A 247 22.05 -24.64 -18.38
CA LEU A 247 22.66 -25.76 -19.11
C LEU A 247 23.85 -25.30 -19.98
N ALA A 248 23.75 -24.13 -20.61
CA ALA A 248 24.84 -23.52 -21.35
C ALA A 248 25.99 -23.01 -20.45
N ALA A 249 25.79 -22.91 -19.14
CA ALA A 249 26.86 -22.58 -18.20
C ALA A 249 27.67 -23.82 -17.78
N ASP A 250 27.03 -25.00 -17.77
CA ASP A 250 27.59 -26.27 -17.30
C ASP A 250 28.46 -26.98 -18.38
N ASP A 251 28.30 -26.61 -19.65
CA ASP A 251 29.08 -27.15 -20.78
C ASP A 251 30.50 -26.58 -20.91
N GLY A 252 30.93 -25.75 -19.95
CA GLY A 252 32.26 -25.15 -19.90
C GLY A 252 32.47 -23.98 -20.86
N SER A 253 31.42 -23.47 -21.53
CA SER A 253 31.50 -22.35 -22.46
C SER A 253 31.56 -20.96 -21.82
N LEU A 254 31.50 -20.86 -20.49
CA LEU A 254 31.71 -19.59 -19.79
C LEU A 254 33.19 -19.21 -19.75
N GLN A 255 33.64 -18.51 -20.79
CA GLN A 255 34.75 -17.56 -20.61
C GLN A 255 34.43 -16.68 -19.41
N ALA A 256 35.40 -16.54 -18.51
CA ALA A 256 35.32 -15.68 -17.33
C ALA A 256 34.76 -14.31 -17.72
N HIS A 257 33.48 -14.07 -17.46
CA HIS A 257 32.89 -12.75 -17.68
C HIS A 257 33.46 -11.83 -16.59
N PRO A 258 34.23 -10.79 -16.95
CA PRO A 258 34.64 -9.80 -15.97
C PRO A 258 33.39 -9.12 -15.45
N PHE A 259 33.32 -8.93 -14.14
CA PHE A 259 32.31 -8.12 -13.47
C PHE A 259 32.41 -6.66 -13.94
N ALA A 260 31.90 -6.37 -15.13
CA ALA A 260 31.80 -5.03 -15.67
C ALA A 260 30.65 -5.00 -16.67
N ASN A 261 29.46 -4.63 -16.22
CA ASN A 261 28.49 -4.05 -17.13
C ASN A 261 28.62 -2.52 -17.04
N PRO A 262 28.64 -1.81 -18.18
CA PRO A 262 28.77 -0.37 -18.21
C PRO A 262 27.54 0.24 -17.53
N VAL A 263 27.79 1.09 -16.54
CA VAL A 263 26.77 2.03 -16.04
C VAL A 263 26.31 2.85 -17.26
N LYS A 264 25.08 2.65 -17.71
CA LYS A 264 24.48 3.57 -18.68
C LYS A 264 24.53 4.96 -18.05
N PRO A 265 25.16 5.97 -18.68
CA PRO A 265 25.14 7.32 -18.14
C PRO A 265 23.69 7.74 -18.00
N LYS A 266 23.35 8.17 -16.78
CA LYS A 266 22.08 8.79 -16.44
C LYS A 266 21.82 9.88 -17.49
N PRO A 267 20.65 9.90 -18.17
CA PRO A 267 20.35 10.99 -19.09
C PRO A 267 20.47 12.30 -18.30
N ALA A 268 21.15 13.28 -18.88
CA ALA A 268 21.36 14.59 -18.28
C ALA A 268 20.00 15.24 -18.00
N GLY A 269 19.48 15.01 -16.79
CA GLY A 269 18.36 15.72 -16.25
C GLY A 269 18.78 17.17 -16.06
N ARG A 270 18.07 18.08 -16.73
CA ARG A 270 18.09 19.52 -16.48
C ARG A 270 18.32 19.80 -14.99
N GLN A 271 19.35 20.58 -14.69
CA GLN A 271 19.52 21.27 -13.41
C GLN A 271 18.27 22.12 -13.16
N GLY A 272 17.32 21.56 -12.43
CA GLY A 272 16.33 22.32 -11.69
C GLY A 272 17.04 22.92 -10.47
N VAL A 273 17.18 24.24 -10.51
CA VAL A 273 17.76 25.09 -9.48
C VAL A 273 17.17 24.74 -8.11
N ASN A 274 18.02 24.30 -7.20
CA ASN A 274 17.69 24.03 -5.81
C ASN A 274 18.22 25.23 -5.01
N ASP A 275 17.47 26.32 -4.98
CA ASP A 275 17.75 27.47 -4.12
C ASP A 275 17.32 27.13 -2.70
N ASN A 276 18.23 26.54 -1.94
CA ASN A 276 18.20 26.56 -0.48
C ASN A 276 19.63 26.55 0.06
N ALA A 277 20.34 27.65 -0.21
CA ALA A 277 21.52 28.04 0.55
C ALA A 277 21.06 28.94 1.71
N VAL A 278 21.08 28.37 2.91
CA VAL A 278 20.95 29.07 4.19
C VAL A 278 22.09 30.08 4.30
N ALA A 279 21.75 31.37 4.44
CA ALA A 279 22.67 32.42 4.85
C ALA A 279 22.41 32.85 6.31
N PRO A 280 23.45 33.28 7.05
CA PRO A 280 23.42 33.39 8.50
C PRO A 280 22.80 34.70 9.01
N ARG A 281 22.26 34.62 10.24
CA ARG A 281 21.80 35.70 11.10
C ARG A 281 22.76 36.90 11.15
N ALA A 282 22.24 38.09 10.86
CA ALA A 282 22.78 39.36 11.34
C ALA A 282 21.81 40.01 12.33
N LYS A 283 22.34 40.38 13.51
CA LYS A 283 21.66 41.19 14.53
C LYS A 283 21.55 42.64 14.03
N ALA A 284 20.36 43.24 14.15
CA ALA A 284 20.23 44.70 14.18
C ALA A 284 19.16 45.10 15.21
N ARG A 285 19.62 45.87 16.21
CA ARG A 285 18.81 46.68 17.13
C ARG A 285 18.10 47.79 16.33
N GLY A 286 16.83 48.04 16.62
CA GLY A 286 16.10 49.21 16.15
C GLY A 286 14.79 49.39 16.92
N LYS A 287 14.53 50.62 17.38
CA LYS A 287 13.50 51.02 18.35
C LYS A 287 12.09 51.19 17.74
N ALA A 288 11.09 50.94 18.58
CA ALA A 288 9.80 51.63 18.79
C ALA A 288 9.01 52.26 17.62
N SER A 289 7.72 51.87 17.49
CA SER A 289 6.56 52.77 17.61
C SER A 289 5.23 52.00 17.55
N ARG A 290 4.31 52.29 18.48
CA ARG A 290 2.89 51.86 18.47
C ARG A 290 2.10 52.60 17.37
N PRO A 291 0.94 52.07 16.95
CA PRO A 291 -0.30 52.86 17.01
C PRO A 291 -1.45 52.05 17.64
N THR A 292 -2.11 52.54 18.69
CA THR A 292 -3.27 53.45 18.70
C THR A 292 -4.52 52.84 18.04
N VAL A 293 -5.47 52.55 18.92
CA VAL A 293 -6.86 52.16 18.67
C VAL A 293 -7.64 53.34 18.08
N GLN A 294 -8.47 53.07 17.08
CA GLN A 294 -9.81 53.65 16.92
C GLN A 294 -10.75 52.53 16.48
#